data_AF-A0A1G6A7Y9-F1
#
_entry.id   AF-A0A1G6A7Y9-F1
#
_cell.length_a   1.000
_cell.length_b   1.000
_cell.length_c   1.000
_cell.angle_alpha   90.00
_cell.angle_beta   90.00
_cell.angle_gamma   90.00
#
_symmetry.space_group_name_H-M   'P 1'
#
loop_
_entity.id
_entity.type
_entity.pdbx_description
1 polymer ?
#
loop_
_entity_poly.entity_id
_entity_poly.type
_entity_poly.pdbx_seq_one_letter_code
_entity_poly.pdbx_strand_id
1 'polypeptide(L)'
;MSISGVDYTGYLHTYEAYRIPKGTTVKNSEGEDVILSKEEDQLVLTEESSRQLVKDRKDYGDMLKTQAEMAAEKTQSAATEKYIKDQAKALAVYRALANGDNVPASDESRLMDYDKKLYQAAKMAQAMAQMQKKKAESKESQWDQREEEAHNKKMEKLCEESNEAALAIGTEYHKFYEAQLQNVVEIDSSGVDLSSLKTCNLGGITGEYIDLSL
;
A
#
# COMPACT_ATOMS: atom_id res chain seq x y z
N MET A 1 11.97 1.14 -3.86
CA MET A 1 12.06 1.24 -2.39
C MET A 1 11.40 -0.02 -1.88
N SER A 2 12.19 -0.96 -1.40
CA SER A 2 11.64 -2.20 -0.84
C SER A 2 11.10 -1.91 0.55
N ILE A 3 9.95 -2.48 0.89
CA ILE A 3 9.37 -2.45 2.25
C ILE A 3 10.14 -3.40 3.19
N SER A 4 11.00 -4.27 2.64
CA SER A 4 11.88 -5.12 3.46
C SER A 4 12.93 -4.28 4.19
N GLY A 5 12.92 -4.28 5.52
CA GLY A 5 13.92 -3.58 6.34
C GLY A 5 13.64 -2.11 6.58
N VAL A 6 12.36 -1.73 6.67
CA VAL A 6 11.98 -0.39 7.14
C VAL A 6 12.43 -0.21 8.59
N ASP A 7 13.11 0.90 8.86
CA ASP A 7 13.62 1.21 10.18
C ASP A 7 12.47 1.53 11.14
N TYR A 8 12.17 0.58 12.03
CA TYR A 8 11.15 0.72 13.05
C TYR A 8 11.68 1.37 14.34
N THR A 9 12.98 1.67 14.45
CA THR A 9 13.57 2.21 15.68
C THR A 9 12.98 3.57 16.06
N GLY A 10 12.58 4.39 15.08
CA GLY A 10 11.91 5.67 15.32
C GLY A 10 10.50 5.56 15.92
N TYR A 11 9.90 4.37 15.90
CA TYR A 11 8.60 4.07 16.49
C TYR A 11 8.72 3.18 17.73
N LEU A 12 9.95 2.79 18.10
CA LEU A 12 10.19 1.84 19.18
C LEU A 12 10.55 2.60 20.45
N HIS A 13 9.62 2.61 21.40
CA HIS A 13 9.83 3.17 22.73
C HIS A 13 10.11 2.08 23.76
N THR A 14 10.61 2.49 24.92
CA THR A 14 10.66 1.66 26.12
C THR A 14 9.27 1.64 26.76
N TYR A 15 8.78 0.46 27.07
CA TYR A 15 7.44 0.28 27.65
C TYR A 15 7.57 -0.22 29.08
N GLU A 16 7.15 0.58 30.04
CA GLU A 16 7.20 0.23 31.45
C GLU A 16 6.03 -0.70 31.80
N ALA A 17 6.31 -1.75 32.58
CA ALA A 17 5.31 -2.71 33.05
C ALA A 17 5.44 -3.02 34.54
N TYR A 18 4.30 -3.09 35.23
CA TYR A 18 4.20 -3.64 36.56
C TYR A 18 4.18 -5.16 36.52
N ARG A 19 4.91 -5.78 37.44
CA ARG A 19 4.74 -7.19 37.74
C ARG A 19 3.58 -7.37 38.71
N ILE A 20 2.53 -8.06 38.24
CA ILE A 20 1.33 -8.34 39.01
C ILE A 20 1.38 -9.80 39.48
N PRO A 21 1.26 -10.05 40.80
CA PRO A 21 1.23 -11.40 41.34
C PRO A 21 0.03 -12.20 40.81
N LYS A 22 0.18 -13.52 40.68
CA LYS A 22 -0.95 -14.40 40.38
C LYS A 22 -2.11 -14.22 41.36
N GLY A 23 -3.34 -14.29 40.86
CA GLY A 23 -4.55 -14.21 41.70
C GLY A 23 -4.97 -12.79 42.11
N THR A 24 -4.35 -11.75 41.54
CA THR A 24 -4.73 -10.35 41.82
C THR A 24 -6.08 -10.04 41.21
N THR A 25 -6.96 -9.38 41.98
CA THR A 25 -8.30 -8.99 41.52
C THR A 25 -8.26 -7.57 40.96
N VAL A 26 -8.74 -7.40 39.73
CA VAL A 26 -8.86 -6.13 39.02
C VAL A 26 -10.25 -5.97 38.46
N LYS A 27 -10.65 -4.75 38.10
CA LYS A 27 -12.00 -4.51 37.57
C LYS A 27 -12.02 -4.66 36.05
N ASN A 28 -13.07 -5.20 35.46
CA ASN A 28 -13.26 -5.11 34.00
C ASN A 28 -13.86 -3.74 33.63
N SER A 29 -13.93 -3.44 32.34
CA SER A 29 -14.69 -2.33 31.75
C SER A 29 -16.14 -2.19 32.26
N GLU A 30 -16.78 -3.30 32.65
CA GLU A 30 -18.14 -3.34 33.22
C GLU A 30 -18.18 -3.18 34.76
N GLY A 31 -17.01 -3.04 35.40
CA GLY A 31 -16.87 -2.87 36.85
C GLY A 31 -16.91 -4.17 37.67
N GLU A 32 -16.94 -5.33 36.99
CA GLU A 32 -16.87 -6.65 37.63
C GLU A 32 -15.44 -7.01 38.04
N ASP A 33 -15.31 -7.69 39.18
CA ASP A 33 -14.02 -8.16 39.70
C ASP A 33 -13.56 -9.41 38.91
N VAL A 34 -12.46 -9.26 38.17
CA VAL A 34 -11.80 -10.31 37.39
C VAL A 34 -10.43 -10.63 37.99
N ILE A 35 -10.13 -11.92 38.14
CA ILE A 35 -8.82 -12.37 38.61
C ILE A 35 -7.85 -12.41 37.43
N LEU A 36 -6.78 -11.61 37.49
CA LEU A 36 -5.66 -11.72 36.56
C LEU A 36 -4.89 -12.99 36.85
N SER A 37 -4.73 -13.83 35.82
CA SER A 37 -3.99 -15.09 35.78
C SER A 37 -3.99 -15.90 37.09
N LYS A 38 -4.70 -17.03 37.05
CA LYS A 38 -4.79 -17.94 38.20
C LYS A 38 -3.51 -18.75 38.44
N GLU A 39 -2.58 -18.77 37.50
CA GLU A 39 -1.48 -19.74 37.46
C GLU A 39 -0.10 -19.07 37.61
N GLU A 40 0.14 -17.91 36.96
CA GLU A 40 1.44 -17.23 36.91
C GLU A 40 1.33 -15.72 37.09
N ASP A 41 2.43 -15.08 37.49
CA ASP A 41 2.54 -13.62 37.54
C ASP A 41 2.43 -13.05 36.11
N GLN A 42 1.75 -11.92 35.95
CA GLN A 42 1.59 -11.24 34.65
C GLN A 42 2.31 -9.89 34.65
N LEU A 43 2.95 -9.58 33.52
CA LEU A 43 3.45 -8.24 33.24
C LEU A 43 2.37 -7.39 32.63
N VAL A 44 2.15 -6.22 33.22
CA VAL A 44 1.11 -5.30 32.82
C VAL A 44 1.69 -3.93 32.57
N LEU A 45 1.50 -3.43 31.36
CA LEU A 45 1.99 -2.12 30.95
C LEU A 45 1.37 -0.98 31.76
N THR A 46 2.14 0.09 32.00
CA THR A 46 1.62 1.34 32.55
C THR A 46 0.62 1.99 31.59
N GLU A 47 -0.22 2.91 32.08
CA GLU A 47 -1.16 3.63 31.22
C GLU A 47 -0.45 4.39 30.10
N GLU A 48 0.60 5.13 30.45
CA GLU A 48 1.40 5.88 29.49
C GLU A 48 2.06 4.96 28.47
N SER A 49 2.66 3.85 28.92
CA SER A 49 3.29 2.87 28.04
C SER A 49 2.28 2.15 27.13
N SER A 50 1.08 1.88 27.63
CA SER A 50 0.00 1.27 26.84
C SER A 50 -0.49 2.22 25.75
N ARG A 51 -0.72 3.50 26.09
CA ARG A 51 -1.09 4.55 25.13
C ARG A 51 0.01 4.74 24.09
N GLN A 52 1.28 4.75 24.51
CA GLN A 52 2.43 4.88 23.64
C GLN A 52 2.54 3.68 22.69
N LEU A 53 2.40 2.46 23.19
CA LEU A 53 2.46 1.24 22.39
C LEU A 53 1.36 1.19 21.32
N VAL A 54 0.12 1.57 21.68
CA VAL A 54 -0.99 1.64 20.73
C VAL A 54 -0.72 2.69 19.66
N LYS A 55 -0.21 3.86 20.06
CA LYS A 55 0.17 4.93 19.13
C LYS A 55 1.27 4.48 18.18
N ASP A 56 2.33 3.88 18.70
CA ASP A 56 3.47 3.41 17.91
C ASP A 56 3.08 2.34 16.88
N ARG A 57 2.20 1.40 17.27
CA ARG A 57 1.63 0.40 16.34
C ARG A 57 0.84 1.05 15.22
N LYS A 58 0.05 2.07 15.54
CA LYS A 58 -0.73 2.81 14.55
C LYS A 58 0.19 3.58 13.61
N ASP A 59 1.11 4.37 14.16
CA ASP A 59 2.02 5.23 13.38
C ASP A 59 2.92 4.38 12.46
N TYR A 60 3.50 3.29 12.98
CA TYR A 60 4.29 2.34 12.18
C TYR A 60 3.44 1.66 11.09
N GLY A 61 2.23 1.25 11.44
CA GLY A 61 1.29 0.64 10.51
C GLY A 61 0.88 1.57 9.36
N ASP A 62 0.55 2.82 9.70
CA ASP A 62 0.20 3.86 8.73
C ASP A 62 1.37 4.16 7.79
N MET A 63 2.60 4.18 8.31
CA MET A 63 3.80 4.33 7.49
C MET A 63 4.01 3.14 6.53
N LEU A 64 3.89 1.89 7.00
CA LEU A 64 3.99 0.70 6.14
C LEU A 64 2.94 0.71 5.03
N LYS A 65 1.71 1.05 5.39
CA LYS A 65 0.59 1.19 4.43
C LYS A 65 0.89 2.27 3.40
N THR A 66 1.38 3.43 3.82
CA THR A 66 1.76 4.52 2.92
C THR A 66 2.85 4.10 1.94
N GLN A 67 3.85 3.33 2.37
CA GLN A 67 4.88 2.81 1.45
C GLN A 67 4.33 1.83 0.43
N ALA A 68 3.41 0.94 0.84
CA ALA A 68 2.76 0.01 -0.07
C ALA A 68 1.85 0.72 -1.08
N GLU A 69 1.11 1.73 -0.62
CA GLU A 69 0.31 2.59 -1.49
C GLU A 69 1.17 3.35 -2.51
N MET A 70 2.34 3.86 -2.10
CA MET A 70 3.28 4.47 -3.06
C MET A 70 3.80 3.48 -4.10
N ALA A 71 4.03 2.21 -3.74
CA ALA A 71 4.43 1.18 -4.70
C ALA A 71 3.30 0.86 -5.69
N ALA A 72 2.07 0.72 -5.18
CA ALA A 72 0.88 0.54 -6.01
C ALA A 72 0.65 1.75 -6.93
N GLU A 73 0.80 2.97 -6.43
CA GLU A 73 0.67 4.20 -7.21
C GLU A 73 1.70 4.28 -8.34
N LYS A 74 2.93 3.78 -8.14
CA LYS A 74 3.93 3.66 -9.22
C LYS A 74 3.48 2.73 -10.34
N THR A 75 2.81 1.63 -10.02
CA THR A 75 2.25 0.75 -11.06
C THR A 75 1.13 1.44 -11.83
N GLN A 76 0.23 2.13 -11.12
CA GLN A 76 -0.91 2.82 -11.71
C GLN A 76 -0.47 4.02 -12.55
N SER A 77 0.48 4.82 -12.05
CA SER A 77 1.05 5.94 -12.80
C SER A 77 1.76 5.47 -14.06
N ALA A 78 2.57 4.41 -14.00
CA ALA A 78 3.20 3.85 -15.20
C ALA A 78 2.17 3.35 -16.23
N ALA A 79 1.10 2.69 -15.77
CA ALA A 79 0.02 2.24 -16.64
C ALA A 79 -0.76 3.41 -17.27
N THR A 80 -1.06 4.45 -16.49
CA THR A 80 -1.74 5.67 -16.98
C THR A 80 -0.87 6.47 -17.95
N GLU A 81 0.43 6.59 -17.69
CA GLU A 81 1.39 7.19 -18.63
C GLU A 81 1.37 6.46 -19.99
N LYS A 82 1.38 5.12 -19.99
CA LYS A 82 1.28 4.34 -21.23
C LYS A 82 -0.03 4.60 -21.94
N TYR A 83 -1.14 4.56 -21.21
CA TYR A 83 -2.47 4.80 -21.75
C TYR A 83 -2.57 6.19 -22.42
N ILE A 84 -2.06 7.24 -21.77
CA ILE A 84 -2.05 8.59 -22.32
C ILE A 84 -1.18 8.67 -23.59
N LYS A 85 -0.01 8.03 -23.58
CA LYS A 85 0.86 7.96 -24.77
C LYS A 85 0.19 7.24 -25.93
N ASP A 86 -0.41 6.07 -25.68
CA ASP A 86 -1.10 5.30 -26.71
C ASP A 86 -2.32 6.05 -27.26
N GLN A 87 -3.07 6.76 -26.41
CA GLN A 87 -4.14 7.64 -26.85
C GLN A 87 -3.63 8.78 -27.74
N ALA A 88 -2.51 9.42 -27.37
CA ALA A 88 -1.92 10.48 -28.18
C ALA A 88 -1.46 9.96 -29.55
N LYS A 89 -0.86 8.76 -29.59
CA LYS A 89 -0.46 8.09 -30.83
C LYS A 89 -1.67 7.75 -31.72
N ALA A 90 -2.73 7.19 -31.14
CA ALA A 90 -3.99 6.91 -31.85
C ALA A 90 -4.60 8.18 -32.47
N LEU A 91 -4.61 9.30 -31.73
CA LEU A 91 -5.09 10.58 -32.26
C LEU A 91 -4.21 11.14 -33.38
N ALA A 92 -2.89 10.94 -33.33
CA ALA A 92 -1.98 11.35 -34.40
C ALA A 92 -2.19 10.52 -35.67
N VAL A 93 -2.39 9.20 -35.54
CA VAL A 93 -2.77 8.33 -36.67
C VAL A 93 -4.12 8.74 -37.26
N TYR A 94 -5.12 8.97 -36.42
CA TYR A 94 -6.42 9.48 -36.87
C TYR A 94 -6.25 10.77 -37.70
N ARG A 95 -5.46 11.73 -37.21
CA ARG A 95 -5.19 12.99 -37.92
C ARG A 95 -4.46 12.77 -39.24
N ALA A 96 -3.47 11.88 -39.28
CA ALA A 96 -2.75 11.55 -40.51
C ALA A 96 -3.70 10.95 -41.57
N LEU A 97 -4.52 9.98 -41.17
CA LEU A 97 -5.54 9.40 -42.03
C LEU A 97 -6.54 10.47 -42.49
N ALA A 98 -7.09 11.27 -41.58
CA ALA A 98 -8.03 12.34 -41.92
C ALA A 98 -7.44 13.40 -42.87
N ASN A 99 -6.12 13.62 -42.80
CA ASN A 99 -5.40 14.50 -43.71
C ASN A 99 -5.16 13.90 -45.11
N GLY A 100 -5.49 12.63 -45.32
CA GLY A 100 -5.25 11.91 -46.56
C GLY A 100 -3.88 11.25 -46.67
N ASP A 101 -3.08 11.26 -45.60
CA ASP A 101 -1.73 10.68 -45.59
C ASP A 101 -1.79 9.14 -45.55
N ASN A 102 -0.70 8.49 -45.96
CA ASN A 102 -0.55 7.04 -45.89
C ASN A 102 0.06 6.66 -44.54
N VAL A 103 -0.67 5.88 -43.76
CA VAL A 103 -0.24 5.37 -42.46
C VAL A 103 0.13 3.88 -42.58
N PRO A 104 1.14 3.37 -41.86
CA PRO A 104 1.46 1.95 -41.84
C PRO A 104 0.26 1.09 -41.37
N ALA A 105 0.14 -0.12 -41.92
CA ALA A 105 -0.96 -1.03 -41.57
C ALA A 105 -0.96 -1.44 -40.08
N SER A 106 0.21 -1.49 -39.44
CA SER A 106 0.35 -1.72 -38.00
C SER A 106 -0.40 -0.68 -37.18
N ASP A 107 -0.27 0.59 -37.57
CA ASP A 107 -0.80 1.76 -36.87
C ASP A 107 -2.30 1.93 -37.14
N GLU A 108 -2.74 1.62 -38.37
CA GLU A 108 -4.18 1.52 -38.68
C GLU A 108 -4.86 0.43 -37.84
N SER A 109 -4.22 -0.74 -37.68
CA SER A 109 -4.75 -1.82 -36.84
C SER A 109 -4.83 -1.39 -35.38
N ARG A 110 -3.79 -0.72 -34.85
CA ARG A 110 -3.79 -0.19 -33.47
C ARG A 110 -4.90 0.84 -33.24
N LEU A 111 -5.16 1.74 -34.19
CA LEU A 111 -6.28 2.67 -34.11
C LEU A 111 -7.63 1.94 -34.13
N MET A 112 -7.76 0.87 -34.92
CA MET A 112 -8.96 0.04 -34.96
C MET A 112 -9.18 -0.72 -33.66
N ASP A 113 -8.13 -1.25 -33.05
CA ASP A 113 -8.16 -1.92 -31.74
C ASP A 113 -8.51 -0.93 -30.62
N TYR A 114 -8.06 0.32 -30.75
CA TYR A 114 -8.37 1.41 -29.81
C TYR A 114 -9.84 1.85 -29.92
N ASP A 115 -10.29 2.24 -31.12
CA ASP A 115 -11.69 2.56 -31.40
C ASP A 115 -12.02 2.35 -32.89
N LYS A 116 -12.77 1.29 -33.17
CA LYS A 116 -13.24 0.94 -34.51
C LYS A 116 -14.07 2.05 -35.19
N LYS A 117 -14.87 2.82 -34.43
CA LYS A 117 -15.66 3.94 -34.99
C LYS A 117 -14.74 5.10 -35.38
N LEU A 118 -13.76 5.39 -34.54
CA LEU A 118 -12.76 6.43 -34.81
C LEU A 118 -11.96 6.08 -36.06
N TYR A 119 -11.54 4.82 -36.20
CA TYR A 119 -10.89 4.31 -37.41
C TYR A 119 -11.75 4.48 -38.67
N GLN A 120 -13.02 4.05 -38.63
CA GLN A 120 -13.93 4.20 -39.76
C GLN A 120 -14.11 5.66 -40.19
N ALA A 121 -14.29 6.57 -39.22
CA ALA A 121 -14.37 8.00 -39.48
C ALA A 121 -13.07 8.53 -40.12
N ALA A 122 -11.91 8.06 -39.66
CA ALA A 122 -10.60 8.41 -40.23
C ALA A 122 -10.50 7.98 -41.70
N LYS A 123 -10.92 6.76 -42.04
CA LYS A 123 -10.88 6.25 -43.43
C LYS A 123 -11.85 7.00 -44.35
N MET A 124 -13.05 7.35 -43.87
CA MET A 124 -13.98 8.19 -44.63
C MET A 124 -13.38 9.57 -44.91
N ALA A 125 -12.76 10.20 -43.90
CA ALA A 125 -12.08 11.47 -44.05
C ALA A 125 -10.87 11.38 -44.99
N GLN A 126 -10.08 10.30 -44.89
CA GLN A 126 -8.94 10.02 -45.77
C GLN A 126 -9.35 10.00 -47.25
N ALA A 127 -10.43 9.28 -47.57
CA ALA A 127 -10.94 9.18 -48.94
C ALA A 127 -11.35 10.56 -49.49
N MET A 128 -12.02 11.38 -48.68
CA MET A 128 -12.39 12.75 -49.07
C MET A 128 -11.16 13.66 -49.24
N ALA A 129 -10.17 13.57 -48.34
CA ALA A 129 -8.96 14.39 -48.38
C ALA A 129 -8.06 14.03 -49.57
N GLN A 130 -7.94 12.74 -49.92
CA GLN A 130 -7.19 12.27 -51.09
C GLN A 130 -7.83 12.68 -52.42
N MET A 131 -9.16 12.83 -52.47
CA MET A 131 -9.84 13.40 -53.65
C MET A 131 -9.49 14.88 -53.84
N GLN A 132 -9.20 15.61 -52.76
CA GLN A 132 -8.88 17.04 -52.79
C GLN A 132 -7.37 17.32 -52.93
N LYS A 133 -6.51 16.44 -52.41
CA LYS A 133 -5.05 16.59 -52.43
C LYS A 133 -4.41 15.79 -53.56
N LYS A 134 -3.43 16.39 -54.25
CA LYS A 134 -2.67 15.74 -55.34
C LYS A 134 -1.56 14.78 -54.87
N LYS A 135 -1.13 14.87 -53.60
CA LYS A 135 -0.07 14.02 -53.03
C LYS A 135 -0.38 13.70 -51.56
N ALA A 136 -0.30 12.42 -51.22
CA ALA A 136 -0.32 11.92 -49.86
C ALA A 136 1.13 11.74 -49.37
N GLU A 137 1.40 12.09 -48.12
CA GLU A 137 2.69 11.79 -47.49
C GLU A 137 2.62 10.44 -46.79
N SER A 138 3.70 9.66 -46.82
CA SER A 138 3.82 8.45 -46.01
C SER A 138 4.33 8.82 -44.63
N LYS A 139 3.63 8.38 -43.58
CA LYS A 139 4.07 8.53 -42.19
C LYS A 139 4.79 7.27 -41.71
N GLU A 140 5.73 7.46 -40.80
CA GLU A 140 6.39 6.35 -40.09
C GLU A 140 5.50 5.82 -38.95
N SER A 141 5.76 4.57 -38.56
CA SER A 141 5.06 3.90 -37.45
C SER A 141 5.31 4.64 -36.14
N GLN A 142 4.24 4.92 -35.39
CA GLN A 142 4.34 5.53 -34.06
C GLN A 142 4.55 4.49 -32.95
N TRP A 143 4.33 3.20 -33.24
CA TRP A 143 4.60 2.11 -32.31
C TRP A 143 5.87 1.36 -32.68
N ASP A 144 6.76 1.23 -31.69
CA ASP A 144 7.96 0.40 -31.75
C ASP A 144 7.80 -0.79 -30.78
N GLN A 145 8.03 -2.00 -31.29
CA GLN A 145 7.98 -3.23 -30.49
C GLN A 145 8.99 -3.19 -29.33
N ARG A 146 10.16 -2.58 -29.52
CA ARG A 146 11.16 -2.44 -28.45
C ARG A 146 10.67 -1.55 -27.30
N GLU A 147 9.96 -0.47 -27.64
CA GLU A 147 9.35 0.42 -26.64
C GLU A 147 8.28 -0.34 -25.83
N GLU A 148 7.47 -1.14 -26.50
CA GLU A 148 6.41 -1.94 -25.87
C GLU A 148 6.97 -3.05 -24.97
N GLU A 149 8.01 -3.75 -25.41
CA GLU A 149 8.72 -4.75 -24.60
C GLU A 149 9.39 -4.11 -23.37
N ALA A 150 10.05 -2.96 -23.54
CA ALA A 150 10.68 -2.24 -22.44
C ALA A 150 9.64 -1.78 -21.40
N HIS A 151 8.49 -1.29 -21.88
CA HIS A 151 7.38 -0.94 -21.01
C HIS A 151 6.84 -2.16 -20.25
N ASN A 152 6.63 -3.29 -20.94
CA ASN A 152 6.10 -4.50 -20.30
C ASN A 152 7.05 -5.04 -19.22
N LYS A 153 8.36 -5.06 -19.50
CA LYS A 153 9.39 -5.40 -18.50
C LYS A 153 9.39 -4.44 -17.31
N LYS A 154 9.17 -3.13 -17.55
CA LYS A 154 9.04 -2.13 -16.48
C LYS A 154 7.79 -2.43 -15.62
N MET A 155 6.66 -2.74 -16.25
CA MET A 155 5.42 -3.05 -15.54
C MET A 155 5.50 -4.33 -14.72
N GLU A 156 6.12 -5.38 -15.27
CA GLU A 156 6.35 -6.64 -14.56
C GLU A 156 7.13 -6.39 -13.27
N LYS A 157 8.25 -5.67 -13.35
CA LYS A 157 9.05 -5.28 -12.18
C LYS A 157 8.27 -4.45 -11.16
N LEU A 158 7.51 -3.45 -11.62
CA LEU A 158 6.71 -2.62 -10.72
C LEU A 158 5.60 -3.43 -10.02
N CYS A 159 5.00 -4.38 -10.74
CA CYS A 159 3.98 -5.27 -10.20
C CYS A 159 4.58 -6.24 -9.16
N GLU A 160 5.75 -6.81 -9.45
CA GLU A 160 6.54 -7.60 -8.51
C GLU A 160 6.86 -6.80 -7.25
N GLU A 161 7.41 -5.59 -7.40
CA GLU A 161 7.72 -4.68 -6.29
C GLU A 161 6.47 -4.36 -5.45
N SER A 162 5.33 -4.11 -6.09
CA SER A 162 4.06 -3.85 -5.40
C SER A 162 3.53 -5.07 -4.64
N ASN A 163 3.68 -6.27 -5.21
CA ASN A 163 3.24 -7.51 -4.56
C ASN A 163 4.16 -7.87 -3.38
N GLU A 164 5.47 -7.74 -3.56
CA GLU A 164 6.45 -7.92 -2.49
C GLU A 164 6.21 -6.93 -1.35
N ALA A 165 5.94 -5.67 -1.67
CA ALA A 165 5.55 -4.65 -0.71
C ALA A 165 4.33 -5.07 0.12
N ALA A 166 3.26 -5.56 -0.52
CA ALA A 166 2.06 -6.01 0.17
C ALA A 166 2.32 -7.22 1.10
N LEU A 167 3.14 -8.18 0.67
CA LEU A 167 3.52 -9.34 1.49
C LEU A 167 4.43 -8.95 2.66
N ALA A 168 5.34 -7.99 2.44
CA ALA A 168 6.28 -7.53 3.44
C ALA A 168 5.58 -6.88 4.63
N ILE A 169 4.45 -6.20 4.44
CA ILE A 169 3.68 -5.55 5.53
C ILE A 169 3.49 -6.50 6.71
N GLY A 170 2.96 -7.71 6.48
CA GLY A 170 2.71 -8.68 7.55
C GLY A 170 3.99 -9.11 8.28
N THR A 171 5.07 -9.32 7.54
CA THR A 171 6.37 -9.70 8.12
C THR A 171 6.99 -8.57 8.94
N GLU A 172 6.86 -7.33 8.49
CA GLU A 172 7.40 -6.15 9.17
C GLU A 172 6.58 -5.80 10.43
N TYR A 173 5.26 -6.02 10.41
CA TYR A 173 4.43 -5.97 11.62
C TYR A 173 4.89 -6.97 12.68
N HIS A 174 5.22 -8.20 12.27
CA HIS A 174 5.66 -9.23 13.20
C HIS A 174 7.01 -8.89 13.85
N LYS A 175 7.99 -8.45 13.05
CA LYS A 175 9.29 -7.99 13.57
C LYS A 175 9.15 -6.83 14.54
N PHE A 176 8.28 -5.86 14.22
CA PHE A 176 8.02 -4.73 15.10
C PHE A 176 7.41 -5.18 16.42
N TYR A 177 6.43 -6.09 16.37
CA TYR A 177 5.81 -6.65 17.57
C TYR A 177 6.84 -7.36 18.47
N GLU A 178 7.72 -8.19 17.90
CA GLU A 178 8.80 -8.83 18.65
C GLU A 178 9.75 -7.80 19.28
N ALA A 179 10.11 -6.75 18.56
CA ALA A 179 10.95 -5.67 19.07
C ALA A 179 10.27 -4.89 20.22
N GLN A 180 8.95 -4.70 20.16
CA GLN A 180 8.18 -4.09 21.25
C GLN A 180 8.25 -4.94 22.52
N LEU A 181 8.10 -6.26 22.40
CA LEU A 181 8.20 -7.18 23.55
C LEU A 181 9.57 -7.13 24.22
N GLN A 182 10.65 -7.00 23.44
CA GLN A 182 12.01 -6.90 23.97
C GLN A 182 12.31 -5.56 24.65
N ASN A 183 11.50 -4.52 24.41
CA ASN A 183 11.63 -3.20 25.02
C ASN A 183 10.68 -2.97 26.21
N VAL A 184 10.06 -4.03 26.72
CA VAL A 184 9.29 -3.96 27.96
C VAL A 184 10.26 -4.01 29.15
N VAL A 185 10.14 -3.04 30.05
CA VAL A 185 10.96 -2.92 31.26
C VAL A 185 10.07 -3.07 32.49
N GLU A 186 10.43 -3.98 33.38
CA GLU A 186 9.73 -4.16 34.66
C GLU A 186 10.05 -3.00 35.61
N ILE A 187 9.00 -2.42 36.19
CA ILE A 187 9.07 -1.38 37.22
C ILE A 187 8.42 -1.85 38.52
N ASP A 188 8.88 -1.29 39.65
CA ASP A 188 8.41 -1.67 40.98
C ASP A 188 6.91 -1.34 41.17
N SER A 189 6.14 -2.35 41.60
CA SER A 189 4.70 -2.24 41.82
C SER A 189 4.33 -1.95 43.28
N SER A 190 5.31 -1.82 44.18
CA SER A 190 5.09 -1.66 45.63
C SER A 190 4.26 -0.43 46.05
N GLY A 191 4.21 0.62 45.21
CA GLY A 191 3.45 1.85 45.46
C GLY A 191 2.12 1.97 44.71
N VAL A 192 1.71 0.95 43.95
CA VAL A 192 0.57 1.01 43.04
C VAL A 192 -0.64 0.29 43.63
N ASP A 193 -1.79 0.96 43.67
CA ASP A 193 -3.05 0.29 44.05
C ASP A 193 -3.56 -0.57 42.88
N LEU A 194 -3.14 -1.82 42.88
CA LEU A 194 -3.51 -2.82 41.86
C LEU A 194 -5.02 -3.03 41.78
N SER A 195 -5.78 -2.75 42.84
CA SER A 195 -7.24 -2.90 42.88
C SER A 195 -7.98 -1.88 42.01
N SER A 196 -7.30 -0.80 41.62
CA SER A 196 -7.83 0.26 40.76
C SER A 196 -7.60 0.01 39.26
N LEU A 197 -6.79 -1.02 38.92
CA LEU A 197 -6.51 -1.40 37.55
C LEU A 197 -7.76 -1.92 36.83
N LYS A 198 -7.89 -1.64 35.54
CA LYS A 198 -9.00 -2.15 34.71
C LYS A 198 -8.51 -3.06 33.58
N THR A 199 -9.27 -4.06 33.15
CA THR A 199 -8.89 -4.86 31.95
C THR A 199 -9.56 -4.31 30.69
N CYS A 200 -8.85 -4.27 29.54
CA CYS A 200 -9.48 -4.07 28.22
C CYS A 200 -9.11 -5.15 27.23
N ASN A 201 -10.08 -5.40 26.35
CA ASN A 201 -9.90 -6.25 25.19
C ASN A 201 -9.63 -5.36 23.96
N LEU A 202 -8.34 -5.13 23.67
CA LEU A 202 -7.90 -4.51 22.42
C LEU A 202 -7.78 -5.61 21.37
N GLY A 203 -8.93 -5.97 20.79
CA GLY A 203 -9.16 -7.15 19.97
C GLY A 203 -7.99 -7.59 19.08
N GLY A 204 -7.62 -8.86 19.27
CA GLY A 204 -6.83 -9.65 18.32
C GLY A 204 -5.36 -9.86 18.72
N ILE A 205 -5.04 -11.13 18.98
CA ILE A 205 -3.70 -11.72 19.15
C ILE A 205 -3.16 -11.69 20.59
N THR A 206 -3.49 -12.77 21.31
CA THR A 206 -2.77 -13.41 22.42
C THR A 206 -2.00 -12.49 23.38
N GLY A 207 -2.69 -12.12 24.45
CA GLY A 207 -2.12 -11.48 25.64
C GLY A 207 -3.22 -10.65 26.30
N GLU A 208 -3.66 -11.05 27.49
CA GLU A 208 -4.53 -10.22 28.31
C GLU A 208 -3.73 -8.97 28.72
N TYR A 209 -4.14 -7.80 28.22
CA TYR A 209 -3.57 -6.51 28.62
C TYR A 209 -4.61 -5.71 29.42
N ILE A 210 -4.14 -4.84 30.31
CA ILE A 210 -4.94 -4.02 31.22
C ILE A 210 -5.11 -2.63 30.61
N ASP A 211 -6.36 -2.14 30.57
CA ASP A 211 -6.67 -0.75 30.25
C ASP A 211 -6.57 0.08 31.51
N LEU A 212 -6.04 1.29 31.38
CA LEU A 212 -6.23 2.31 32.41
C LEU A 212 -6.92 3.56 31.83
N SER A 213 -7.59 3.45 30.67
CA SER A 213 -8.37 4.58 30.17
C SER A 213 -9.56 4.91 31.10
N LEU A 214 -9.47 6.12 31.66
CA LEU A 214 -10.58 6.93 32.16
C LEU A 214 -11.58 7.26 31.04
#